data_AF-A0A1M6S063-F1
#
_entry.id   AF-A0A1M6S063-F1
#
_cell.length_a   1.000
_cell.length_b   1.000
_cell.length_c   1.000
_cell.angle_alpha   90.00
_cell.angle_beta   90.00
_cell.angle_gamma   90.00
#
_symmetry.space_group_name_H-M   'P 1'
#
loop_
_entity.id
_entity.type
_entity.pdbx_description
1 polymer ?
#
loop_
_entity_poly.entity_id
_entity_poly.type
_entity_poly.pdbx_seq_one_letter_code
_entity_poly.pdbx_strand_id
1 'polypeptide(L)'
;MKPNWFMILLSLGMSALAGYGLYSMNADNDNVWLITIMGGITIYSSLVGVSGFRFEREGHSVNIRLMSSLFLIAFIVDNLVFSIVGLYVAPYIVLTGLLLFVYAGVAYKMINTKV
;
A
#
# COMPACT_ATOMS: atom_id res chain seq x y z
N MET A 1 13.02 -14.71 -6.47
CA MET A 1 12.75 -13.24 -6.46
C MET A 1 14.01 -12.54 -6.04
N LYS A 2 14.40 -11.44 -6.70
CA LYS A 2 15.55 -10.63 -6.29
C LYS A 2 15.06 -9.23 -5.93
N PRO A 3 15.35 -8.71 -4.71
CA PRO A 3 14.95 -7.36 -4.33
C PRO A 3 15.71 -6.34 -5.17
N ASN A 4 15.00 -5.31 -5.63
CA ASN A 4 15.58 -4.15 -6.28
C ASN A 4 15.62 -3.01 -5.26
N TRP A 5 16.73 -2.91 -4.52
CA TRP A 5 16.90 -1.95 -3.43
C TRP A 5 16.63 -0.50 -3.85
N PHE A 6 17.02 -0.12 -5.07
CA PHE A 6 16.73 1.21 -5.59
C PHE A 6 15.23 1.48 -5.71
N MET A 7 14.45 0.53 -6.23
CA MET A 7 12.98 0.67 -6.35
C MET A 7 12.29 0.61 -5.00
N ILE A 8 12.81 -0.17 -4.05
CA ILE A 8 12.28 -0.21 -2.67
C ILE A 8 12.48 1.15 -1.99
N LEU A 9 13.67 1.75 -2.12
CA LEU A 9 13.95 3.08 -1.59
C LEU A 9 13.07 4.16 -2.25
N LEU A 10 12.90 4.08 -3.58
CA LEU A 10 12.00 4.98 -4.31
C LEU A 10 10.55 4.84 -3.82
N SER A 11 10.08 3.61 -3.61
CA SER A 11 8.76 3.32 -3.07
C SER A 11 8.58 3.93 -1.68
N LEU A 12 9.62 3.88 -0.83
CA LEU A 12 9.61 4.52 0.49
C LEU A 12 9.45 6.03 0.36
N GLY A 13 10.23 6.68 -0.51
CA GLY A 13 10.12 8.11 -0.75
C GLY A 13 8.74 8.53 -1.27
N MET A 14 8.17 7.78 -2.22
CA MET A 14 6.82 8.01 -2.72
C MET A 14 5.76 7.83 -1.63
N SER A 15 5.88 6.79 -0.80
CA SER A 15 4.95 6.58 0.32
C SER A 15 5.05 7.66 1.39
N ALA A 16 6.25 8.21 1.64
CA ALA A 16 6.45 9.30 2.58
C ALA A 16 5.79 10.59 2.07
N LEU A 17 5.93 10.89 0.77
CA LEU A 17 5.22 12.01 0.12
C LEU A 17 3.70 11.83 0.17
N ALA A 18 3.20 10.62 -0.11
CA ALA A 18 1.77 10.31 -0.02
C ALA A 18 1.26 10.45 1.42
N GLY A 19 2.01 9.94 2.40
CA GLY A 19 1.71 10.10 3.82
C GLY A 19 1.65 11.56 4.26
N TYR A 20 2.60 12.39 3.81
CA TYR A 20 2.57 13.83 4.06
C TYR A 20 1.34 14.50 3.41
N GLY A 21 0.93 14.07 2.22
CA GLY A 21 -0.31 14.52 1.58
C GLY A 21 -1.55 14.18 2.41
N LEU A 22 -1.63 12.97 2.96
CA LEU A 22 -2.72 12.58 3.86
C LEU A 22 -2.69 13.35 5.19
N TYR A 23 -1.51 13.59 5.73
CA TYR A 23 -1.31 14.43 6.92
C TYR A 23 -1.86 15.84 6.70
N SER A 24 -1.49 16.50 5.60
CA SER A 24 -1.87 17.88 5.35
C SER A 24 -3.37 18.05 5.14
N MET A 25 -4.05 17.03 4.61
CA MET A 25 -5.51 17.00 4.49
C MET A 25 -6.25 16.81 5.82
N ASN A 26 -5.57 16.30 6.84
CA ASN A 26 -6.18 15.94 8.13
C ASN A 26 -5.47 16.62 9.32
N ALA A 27 -4.78 17.74 9.10
CA ALA A 27 -3.92 18.38 10.10
C ALA A 27 -4.64 18.75 11.40
N ASP A 28 -5.95 19.03 11.32
CA ASP A 28 -6.79 19.40 12.48
C ASP A 28 -7.32 18.20 13.27
N ASN A 29 -7.01 16.96 12.87
CA ASN A 29 -7.51 15.75 13.52
C ASN A 29 -6.53 15.22 14.59
N ASP A 30 -7.03 14.94 15.80
CA ASP A 30 -6.21 14.39 16.90
C ASP A 30 -5.51 13.07 16.54
N ASN A 31 -6.10 12.29 15.63
CA ASN A 31 -5.59 11.00 15.17
C ASN A 31 -4.94 11.09 13.77
N VAL A 32 -4.51 12.27 13.34
CA VAL A 32 -3.86 12.49 12.03
C VAL A 32 -2.66 11.58 11.79
N TRP A 33 -1.92 11.24 12.84
CA TRP A 33 -0.79 10.32 12.77
C TRP A 33 -1.20 8.93 12.25
N LEU A 34 -2.43 8.51 12.54
CA LEU A 34 -2.93 7.20 12.21
C LEU A 34 -3.16 7.07 10.70
N ILE A 35 -3.82 8.06 10.07
CA ILE A 35 -3.99 8.09 8.61
C ILE A 35 -2.67 8.33 7.88
N THR A 36 -1.75 9.10 8.48
CA THR A 36 -0.43 9.37 7.92
C THR A 36 0.42 8.09 7.87
N ILE A 37 0.55 7.38 9.00
CA ILE A 37 1.40 6.20 9.12
C ILE A 37 0.75 4.99 8.45
N MET A 38 -0.52 4.72 8.73
CA MET A 38 -1.21 3.57 8.16
C MET A 38 -1.42 3.73 6.65
N GLY A 39 -1.78 4.94 6.20
CA GLY A 39 -1.82 5.26 4.77
C GLY A 39 -0.45 5.14 4.10
N GLY A 40 0.61 5.62 4.75
CA GLY A 40 1.98 5.43 4.29
C GLY A 40 2.36 3.95 4.15
N ILE A 41 2.08 3.13 5.16
CA ILE A 41 2.39 1.69 5.17
C ILE A 41 1.65 0.95 4.05
N THR A 42 0.36 1.23 3.87
CA THR A 42 -0.46 0.56 2.85
C THR A 42 0.00 0.93 1.43
N ILE A 43 0.27 2.20 1.17
CA ILE A 43 0.82 2.69 -0.10
C ILE A 43 2.23 2.13 -0.34
N TYR A 44 3.09 2.13 0.69
CA TYR A 44 4.44 1.56 0.59
C TYR A 44 4.41 0.08 0.22
N SER A 45 3.60 -0.71 0.93
CA SER A 45 3.52 -2.16 0.73
C SER A 45 3.06 -2.54 -0.68
N SER A 46 2.14 -1.76 -1.25
CA SER A 46 1.64 -1.97 -2.61
C SER A 46 2.64 -1.48 -3.67
N LEU A 47 3.31 -0.33 -3.47
CA LEU A 47 4.40 0.13 -4.34
C LEU A 47 5.58 -0.85 -4.42
N VAL A 48 5.95 -1.45 -3.28
CA VAL A 48 6.97 -2.50 -3.22
C VAL A 48 6.52 -3.75 -4.00
N GLY A 49 5.24 -4.11 -3.94
CA GLY A 49 4.69 -5.19 -4.77
C GLY A 49 4.74 -4.89 -6.27
N VAL A 50 4.51 -3.64 -6.67
CA VAL A 50 4.55 -3.20 -8.08
C VAL A 50 5.98 -3.16 -8.63
N SER A 51 6.97 -2.70 -7.86
CA SER A 51 8.29 -2.36 -8.42
C SER A 51 9.50 -2.88 -7.63
N GLY A 52 9.31 -3.28 -6.38
CA GLY A 52 10.38 -3.63 -5.46
C GLY A 52 11.09 -4.94 -5.76
N PHE A 53 10.51 -5.82 -6.59
CA PHE A 53 11.08 -7.13 -6.90
C PHE A 53 11.27 -7.37 -8.40
N ARG A 54 12.39 -8.00 -8.73
CA ARG A 54 12.63 -8.61 -10.05
C ARG A 54 12.28 -10.09 -9.98
N PHE A 55 11.40 -10.54 -10.86
CA PHE A 55 11.01 -11.93 -11.01
C PHE A 55 11.74 -12.54 -12.21
N GLU A 56 12.17 -13.79 -12.08
CA GLU A 56 12.94 -14.49 -13.12
C GLU A 56 12.04 -15.00 -14.26
N ARG A 57 10.75 -15.23 -13.98
CA ARG A 57 9.72 -15.55 -14.98
C ARG A 57 8.85 -14.32 -15.26
N GLU A 58 8.72 -13.96 -16.53
CA GLU A 58 7.95 -12.79 -16.97
C GLU A 58 6.47 -12.88 -16.57
N GLY A 59 5.84 -14.06 -16.70
CA GLY A 59 4.42 -14.27 -16.34
C GLY A 59 4.12 -14.07 -14.85
N HIS A 60 5.00 -14.49 -13.95
CA HIS A 60 4.84 -14.25 -12.50
C HIS A 60 5.03 -12.76 -12.15
N SER A 61 5.94 -12.08 -12.86
CA SER A 61 6.16 -10.64 -12.69
C SER A 61 4.91 -9.85 -13.04
N VAL A 62 4.27 -10.16 -14.18
CA VAL A 62 3.10 -9.40 -14.65
C VAL A 62 1.93 -9.55 -13.67
N ASN A 63 1.62 -10.77 -13.22
CA ASN A 63 0.48 -11.01 -12.34
C ASN A 63 0.63 -10.32 -10.97
N ILE A 64 1.81 -10.41 -10.35
CA ILE A 64 2.03 -9.78 -9.05
C ILE A 64 2.01 -8.25 -9.17
N ARG A 65 2.60 -7.69 -10.24
CA ARG A 65 2.56 -6.24 -10.48
C ARG A 65 1.14 -5.75 -10.69
N LEU A 66 0.36 -6.44 -11.51
CA LEU A 66 -1.00 -6.04 -11.83
C LEU A 66 -1.92 -6.11 -10.60
N MET A 67 -1.81 -7.18 -9.82
CA MET A 67 -2.50 -7.31 -8.53
C MET A 67 -2.08 -6.19 -7.54
N SER A 68 -0.78 -5.93 -7.42
CA SER A 68 -0.28 -4.88 -6.53
C SER A 68 -0.72 -3.48 -6.96
N SER A 69 -0.80 -3.21 -8.27
CA SER A 69 -1.32 -1.95 -8.81
C SER A 69 -2.81 -1.77 -8.50
N LEU A 70 -3.62 -2.83 -8.57
CA LEU A 70 -5.03 -2.78 -8.20
C LEU A 70 -5.19 -2.44 -6.71
N PHE A 71 -4.42 -3.08 -5.84
CA PHE A 71 -4.43 -2.76 -4.41
C PHE A 71 -3.86 -1.38 -4.10
N LEU A 72 -2.85 -0.91 -4.83
CA LEU A 72 -2.34 0.47 -4.71
C LEU A 72 -3.47 1.49 -4.95
N ILE A 73 -4.24 1.31 -6.03
CA ILE A 73 -5.40 2.16 -6.33
C ILE A 73 -6.44 2.04 -5.21
N ALA A 74 -6.74 0.83 -4.74
CA ALA A 74 -7.69 0.62 -3.64
C ALA A 74 -7.24 1.33 -2.35
N PHE A 75 -5.95 1.26 -1.98
CA PHE A 75 -5.43 1.95 -0.80
C PHE A 75 -5.45 3.47 -0.96
N ILE A 76 -5.14 3.99 -2.15
CA ILE A 76 -5.23 5.43 -2.40
C ILE A 76 -6.69 5.90 -2.23
N VAL A 77 -7.64 5.17 -2.81
CA VAL A 77 -9.07 5.48 -2.70
C VAL A 77 -9.53 5.39 -1.24
N ASP A 78 -9.19 4.32 -0.53
CA ASP A 78 -9.54 4.13 0.89
C ASP A 78 -9.03 5.29 1.76
N ASN A 79 -7.74 5.60 1.68
CA ASN A 79 -7.15 6.69 2.44
C ASN A 79 -7.71 8.08 2.06
N LEU A 80 -8.01 8.31 0.79
CA LEU A 80 -8.65 9.56 0.35
C LEU A 80 -10.10 9.67 0.86
N VAL A 81 -10.86 8.58 0.82
CA VAL A 81 -12.24 8.57 1.34
C VAL A 81 -12.25 8.91 2.82
N PHE A 82 -11.40 8.28 3.63
CA PHE A 82 -11.30 8.59 5.05
C PHE A 82 -10.74 9.99 5.34
N SER A 83 -9.89 10.53 4.45
CA SER A 83 -9.43 11.92 4.55
C SER A 83 -10.53 12.94 4.25
N ILE A 84 -11.46 12.63 3.35
CA ILE A 84 -12.51 13.56 2.92
C ILE A 84 -13.76 13.46 3.81
N VAL A 85 -14.19 12.25 4.15
CA VAL A 85 -15.40 11.98 4.94
C VAL A 85 -15.19 12.23 6.44
N GLY A 86 -13.92 12.26 6.87
CA GLY A 86 -13.52 12.37 8.27
C GLY A 86 -13.04 11.04 8.83
N LEU A 87 -11.97 11.11 9.63
CA LEU A 87 -11.31 9.94 10.19
C LEU A 87 -12.09 9.36 11.37
N TYR A 88 -12.86 8.31 11.09
CA TYR A 88 -13.43 7.45 12.12
C TYR A 88 -12.41 6.35 12.47
N VAL A 89 -11.80 6.44 13.65
CA VAL A 89 -10.66 5.61 14.05
C VAL A 89 -10.93 4.10 13.92
N ALA A 90 -12.01 3.60 14.54
CA ALA A 90 -12.32 2.18 14.53
C ALA A 90 -12.56 1.60 13.12
N PRO A 91 -13.47 2.16 12.28
CA PRO A 91 -13.69 1.62 10.95
C PRO A 91 -12.49 1.81 10.02
N TYR A 92 -11.71 2.89 10.17
CA TYR A 92 -10.47 3.06 9.39
C TYR A 92 -9.47 1.93 9.70
N ILE A 93 -9.16 1.69 10.98
CA ILE A 93 -8.24 0.61 11.37
C ILE A 93 -8.73 -0.75 10.83
N VAL A 94 -10.02 -1.05 11.00
CA VAL A 94 -10.57 -2.35 10.61
C VAL A 94 -10.57 -2.51 9.09
N LEU A 95 -11.07 -1.53 8.33
CA LEU A 95 -11.20 -1.64 6.88
C LEU A 95 -9.85 -1.58 6.17
N THR A 96 -9.01 -0.59 6.51
CA THR A 96 -7.68 -0.45 5.93
C THR A 96 -6.78 -1.62 6.32
N GLY A 97 -6.86 -2.08 7.57
CA GLY A 97 -6.14 -3.26 8.06
C GLY A 97 -6.59 -4.55 7.40
N LEU A 98 -7.90 -4.77 7.26
CA LEU A 98 -8.44 -5.95 6.55
C LEU A 98 -8.00 -5.95 5.09
N LEU A 99 -8.07 -4.81 4.41
CA LEU A 99 -7.61 -4.66 3.02
C LEU A 99 -6.12 -4.99 2.88
N LEU A 100 -5.30 -4.53 3.85
CA LEU A 100 -3.87 -4.86 3.91
C LEU A 100 -3.61 -6.35 4.12
N PHE A 101 -4.35 -7.01 5.02
CA PHE A 101 -4.20 -8.45 5.23
C PHE A 101 -4.65 -9.26 4.02
N VAL A 102 -5.73 -8.87 3.35
CA VAL A 102 -6.17 -9.50 2.10
C VAL A 102 -5.08 -9.35 1.03
N TYR A 103 -4.54 -8.15 0.85
CA TYR A 103 -3.42 -7.92 -0.07
C TYR A 103 -2.22 -8.81 0.25
N ALA A 104 -1.77 -8.85 1.52
CA ALA A 104 -0.64 -9.65 1.95
C ALA A 104 -0.87 -11.15 1.72
N GLY A 105 -2.08 -11.66 2.02
CA GLY A 105 -2.44 -13.07 1.80
C GLY A 105 -2.45 -13.45 0.32
N VAL A 106 -3.02 -12.59 -0.54
CA VAL A 106 -3.03 -12.79 -1.99
C VAL A 106 -1.61 -12.74 -2.55
N ALA A 107 -0.80 -11.75 -2.16
CA ALA A 107 0.59 -11.62 -2.58
C ALA A 107 1.42 -12.85 -2.16
N TYR A 108 1.27 -13.30 -0.91
CA TYR A 108 1.93 -14.51 -0.42
C TYR A 108 1.59 -15.74 -1.25
N LYS A 109 0.30 -15.95 -1.55
CA LYS A 109 -0.16 -17.08 -2.37
C LYS A 109 0.45 -17.00 -3.77
N MET A 110 0.45 -15.83 -4.41
CA MET A 110 1.02 -15.65 -5.75
C MET A 110 2.52 -15.93 -5.81
N ILE A 111 3.27 -15.52 -4.77
CA ILE A 111 4.71 -15.77 -4.67
C ILE A 111 5.00 -17.26 -4.51
N ASN A 112 4.19 -17.98 -3.72
CA ASN A 112 4.41 -19.41 -3.41
C ASN A 112 3.74 -20.39 -4.37
N THR A 113 2.90 -19.91 -5.29
CA THR A 113 2.28 -20.79 -6.29
C THR A 113 3.37 -21.23 -7.28
N LYS A 114 3.70 -22.52 -7.27
CA LYS A 114 4.52 -23.17 -8.30
C LYS A 114 3.61 -23.49 -9.49
N VAL A 115 3.55 -22.60 -10.49
CA VAL A 115 3.01 -22.93 -11.83
C VAL A 115 4.19 -23.19 -12.75
#